data_AF-A0A6G9FGQ7-F1
#
_entry.id   AF-A0A6G9FGQ7-F1
#
_cell.length_a   1.000
_cell.length_b   1.000
_cell.length_c   1.000
_cell.angle_alpha   90.00
_cell.angle_beta   90.00
_cell.angle_gamma   90.00
#
_symmetry.space_group_name_H-M   'P 1'
#
loop_
_entity.id
_entity.type
_entity.pdbx_description
1 polymer ?
#
loop_
_entity_poly.entity_id
_entity_poly.type
_entity_poly.pdbx_seq_one_letter_code
_entity_poly.pdbx_strand_id
1 'polypeptide(L)'
;MGRVEVVAAGESAWSWEQSRAEGPGGGSVVRRILLGSQLRRLRESRGITREAAGYSIRASESKISRMELGRVSFKARDVEDLLTLYGVADDSERDALLGLAKEANVAGWWHSFGDVLPGWFQTYIGLEGAASLIRIYEVQFVHGLLQTESYAHAVVTRGMPDAPRAEIDRRVALRLERQKTLVSERAPHLHAVLDEAALRRPYGDRAVMQAQLRHLIEVSEHPSITLQVMPFSFGGHAGESGTFTMLRFPESDLSDIVYLEQLTSALYLDKREEVAQYERVMERLTEDSPDPAETRDLLRGLLQLI
;
A
#
# COMPACT_ATOMS: atom_id res chain seq x y z
N MET A 1 18.39 21.82 55.83
CA MET A 1 17.28 22.57 55.21
C MET A 1 17.76 23.00 53.82
N GLY A 2 17.82 22.04 52.89
CA GLY A 2 18.39 22.22 51.55
C GLY A 2 17.30 22.59 50.56
N ARG A 3 17.47 23.75 49.92
CA ARG A 3 16.58 24.29 48.90
C ARG A 3 16.93 23.60 47.57
N VAL A 4 16.02 22.80 47.03
CA VAL A 4 16.10 22.24 45.68
C VAL A 4 15.18 23.08 44.80
N GLU A 5 15.74 23.62 43.74
CA GLU A 5 15.04 24.36 42.70
C GLU A 5 15.29 23.66 41.36
N VAL A 6 14.28 23.75 40.47
CA VAL A 6 14.27 23.45 39.02
C VAL A 6 14.21 21.93 38.73
N VAL A 7 13.27 21.39 37.93
CA VAL A 7 13.04 21.70 36.51
C VAL A 7 11.56 21.53 36.13
N ALA A 8 10.98 22.55 35.49
CA ALA A 8 9.69 22.47 34.81
C ALA A 8 9.84 21.62 33.54
N ALA A 9 8.99 20.60 33.39
CA ALA A 9 8.91 19.78 32.19
C ALA A 9 8.31 20.61 31.05
N GLY A 10 9.11 20.85 30.02
CA GLY A 10 8.74 21.57 28.81
C GLY A 10 7.89 20.73 27.85
N GLU A 11 6.92 21.43 27.26
CA GLU A 11 6.45 21.38 25.87
C GLU A 11 6.78 20.11 25.06
N SER A 12 5.75 19.30 24.82
CA SER A 12 5.67 18.37 23.68
C SER A 12 4.36 18.63 22.94
N ALA A 13 4.31 19.74 22.21
CA ALA A 13 3.26 20.03 21.25
C ALA A 13 3.45 19.12 20.02
N TRP A 14 2.48 18.25 19.78
CA TRP A 14 2.48 17.28 18.68
C TRP A 14 2.50 17.97 17.31
N SER A 15 3.58 17.76 16.55
CA SER A 15 3.79 18.34 15.21
C SER A 15 3.18 17.47 14.09
N TRP A 16 1.85 17.34 14.03
CA TRP A 16 1.16 16.69 12.90
C TRP A 16 0.55 17.68 11.90
N GLU A 17 0.57 18.99 12.18
CA GLU A 17 -0.05 20.02 11.33
C GLU A 17 0.63 20.20 9.95
N GLN A 18 1.80 19.59 9.71
CA GLN A 18 2.60 19.85 8.50
C GLN A 18 2.58 18.76 7.42
N SER A 19 1.97 17.59 7.63
CA SER A 19 1.84 16.56 6.56
C SER A 19 0.40 16.46 6.05
N ARG A 20 -0.08 17.51 5.37
CA ARG A 20 -1.38 17.47 4.67
C ARG A 20 -1.27 16.52 3.48
N ALA A 21 -1.65 15.25 3.64
CA ALA A 21 -1.98 14.33 2.55
C ALA A 21 -3.28 14.78 1.88
N GLU A 22 -3.19 15.76 0.98
CA GLU A 22 -4.26 16.23 0.10
C GLU A 22 -4.09 15.58 -1.27
N GLY A 23 -4.56 14.34 -1.36
CA GLY A 23 -4.84 13.62 -2.60
C GLY A 23 -6.20 12.93 -2.44
N PRO A 24 -7.05 12.86 -3.47
CA PRO A 24 -8.44 12.45 -3.32
C PRO A 24 -8.53 10.94 -3.05
N GLY A 25 -8.46 10.53 -1.78
CA GLY A 25 -8.79 9.17 -1.34
C GLY A 25 -7.69 8.40 -0.63
N GLY A 26 -6.45 8.37 -1.16
CA GLY A 26 -5.36 7.53 -0.61
C GLY A 26 -5.09 7.81 0.87
N GLY A 27 -5.05 9.09 1.23
CA GLY A 27 -4.84 9.50 2.61
C GLY A 27 -5.94 9.08 3.60
N SER A 28 -7.13 8.67 3.17
CA SER A 28 -8.20 8.19 4.07
C SER A 28 -7.83 6.86 4.73
N VAL A 29 -7.18 5.95 3.98
CA VAL A 29 -6.78 4.62 4.50
C VAL A 29 -5.63 4.75 5.48
N VAL A 30 -4.62 5.56 5.15
CA VAL A 30 -3.55 5.90 6.07
C VAL A 30 -4.08 6.52 7.36
N ARG A 31 -5.01 7.47 7.27
CA ARG A 31 -5.65 8.06 8.45
C ARG A 31 -6.42 7.05 9.29
N ARG A 32 -7.06 6.05 8.66
CA ARG A 32 -7.68 4.94 9.41
C ARG A 32 -6.66 4.11 10.17
N ILE A 33 -5.50 3.81 9.57
CA ILE A 33 -4.43 3.06 10.22
C ILE A 33 -3.82 3.88 11.36
N LEU A 34 -3.54 5.17 11.12
CA LEU A 34 -3.06 6.10 12.15
C LEU A 34 -4.02 6.15 13.34
N LEU A 35 -5.31 6.40 13.09
CA LEU A 35 -6.32 6.45 14.15
C LEU A 35 -6.44 5.11 14.88
N GLY A 36 -6.49 4.00 14.16
CA GLY A 36 -6.54 2.66 14.74
C GLY A 36 -5.35 2.38 15.66
N SER A 37 -4.14 2.72 15.20
CA SER A 37 -2.90 2.60 15.96
C SER A 37 -2.92 3.46 17.23
N GLN A 38 -3.37 4.72 17.13
CA GLN A 38 -3.51 5.60 18.30
C GLN A 38 -4.52 5.05 19.32
N LEU A 39 -5.70 4.62 18.86
CA LEU A 39 -6.71 4.01 19.74
C LEU A 39 -6.18 2.74 20.41
N ARG A 40 -5.42 1.91 19.69
CA ARG A 40 -4.77 0.72 20.25
C ARG A 40 -3.76 1.10 21.34
N ARG A 41 -2.88 2.07 21.08
CA ARG A 41 -1.88 2.53 22.06
C ARG A 41 -2.54 3.07 23.32
N LEU A 42 -3.56 3.92 23.16
CA LEU A 42 -4.34 4.45 24.28
C LEU A 42 -4.97 3.31 25.08
N ARG A 43 -5.62 2.35 24.41
CA ARG A 43 -6.22 1.18 25.08
C ARG A 43 -5.19 0.37 25.87
N GLU A 44 -4.06 0.02 25.23
CA GLU A 44 -3.01 -0.81 25.83
C GLU A 44 -2.32 -0.10 27.00
N SER A 45 -2.08 1.22 26.89
CA SER A 45 -1.49 2.02 27.97
C SER A 45 -2.34 2.04 29.26
N ARG A 46 -3.64 1.79 29.14
CA ARG A 46 -4.60 1.72 30.26
C ARG A 46 -4.89 0.28 30.71
N GLY A 47 -4.26 -0.73 30.09
CA GLY A 47 -4.50 -2.14 30.40
C GLY A 47 -5.92 -2.61 30.03
N ILE A 48 -6.62 -1.92 29.13
CA ILE A 48 -8.00 -2.22 28.78
C ILE A 48 -8.03 -3.32 27.71
N THR A 49 -8.86 -4.35 27.90
CA THR A 49 -9.02 -5.42 26.90
C THR A 49 -9.86 -4.94 25.72
N ARG A 50 -9.69 -5.58 24.55
CA ARG A 50 -10.54 -5.30 23.38
C ARG A 50 -12.01 -5.61 23.65
N GLU A 51 -12.30 -6.62 24.46
CA GLU A 51 -13.66 -6.97 24.88
C GLU A 51 -14.30 -5.85 25.70
N ALA A 52 -13.60 -5.31 26.69
CA ALA A 52 -14.08 -4.20 27.50
C ALA A 52 -14.30 -2.92 26.68
N ALA A 53 -13.36 -2.62 25.76
CA ALA A 53 -13.53 -1.51 24.82
C ALA A 53 -14.71 -1.72 23.85
N GLY A 54 -14.94 -2.96 23.41
CA GLY A 54 -16.09 -3.31 22.58
C GLY A 54 -17.39 -3.08 23.33
N TYR A 55 -17.47 -3.54 24.57
CA TYR A 55 -18.64 -3.39 25.43
C TYR A 55 -19.06 -1.92 25.60
N SER A 56 -18.11 -0.99 25.83
CA SER A 56 -18.44 0.43 26.06
C SER A 56 -19.15 1.08 24.86
N ILE A 57 -18.82 0.67 23.64
CA ILE A 57 -19.43 1.18 22.41
C ILE A 57 -20.48 0.24 21.81
N ARG A 58 -20.94 -0.77 22.56
CA ARG A 58 -21.91 -1.79 22.12
C ARG A 58 -21.45 -2.53 20.85
N ALA A 59 -20.18 -2.92 20.81
CA ALA A 59 -19.50 -3.61 19.74
C ALA A 59 -18.87 -4.94 20.19
N SER A 60 -18.55 -5.80 19.23
CA SER A 60 -17.77 -7.02 19.50
C SER A 60 -16.27 -6.72 19.59
N GLU A 61 -15.53 -7.62 20.26
CA GLU A 61 -14.07 -7.61 20.27
C GLU A 61 -13.48 -7.59 18.85
N SER A 62 -14.07 -8.37 17.92
CA SER A 62 -13.67 -8.41 16.52
C SER A 62 -13.88 -7.08 15.80
N LYS A 63 -14.81 -6.23 16.23
CA LYS A 63 -14.95 -4.87 15.69
C LYS A 63 -13.84 -3.97 16.21
N ILE A 64 -13.50 -4.01 17.50
CA ILE A 64 -12.36 -3.25 18.06
C ILE A 64 -11.06 -3.65 17.36
N SER A 65 -10.81 -4.95 17.18
CA SER A 65 -9.64 -5.43 16.44
C SER A 65 -9.56 -4.85 15.02
N ARG A 66 -10.67 -4.84 14.27
CA ARG A 66 -10.71 -4.24 12.92
C ARG A 66 -10.54 -2.72 12.93
N MET A 67 -11.07 -2.02 13.94
CA MET A 67 -10.88 -0.57 14.11
C MET A 67 -9.41 -0.25 14.37
N GLU A 68 -8.76 -0.98 15.29
CA GLU A 68 -7.33 -0.80 15.60
C GLU A 68 -6.41 -1.08 14.42
N LEU A 69 -6.82 -1.96 13.52
CA LEU A 69 -6.11 -2.27 12.28
C LEU A 69 -6.50 -1.35 11.12
N GLY A 70 -7.34 -0.32 11.32
CA GLY A 70 -7.79 0.60 10.28
C GLY A 70 -8.65 -0.04 9.17
N ARG A 71 -9.19 -1.25 9.41
CA ARG A 71 -9.91 -2.08 8.41
C ARG A 71 -11.41 -1.75 8.29
N VAL A 72 -11.93 -0.87 9.14
CA VAL A 72 -13.33 -0.41 9.11
C VAL A 72 -13.40 1.10 9.33
N SER A 73 -14.50 1.72 8.90
CA SER A 73 -14.79 3.12 9.17
C SER A 73 -15.06 3.38 10.66
N PHE A 74 -14.85 4.62 11.07
CA PHE A 74 -14.99 5.07 12.45
C PHE A 74 -16.26 5.88 12.62
N LYS A 75 -17.22 5.43 13.43
CA LYS A 75 -18.33 6.31 13.81
C LYS A 75 -17.79 7.33 14.82
N ALA A 76 -18.07 8.62 14.61
CA ALA A 76 -17.60 9.69 15.50
C ALA A 76 -17.94 9.38 16.98
N ARG A 77 -19.19 9.01 17.24
CA ARG A 77 -19.64 8.56 18.56
C ARG A 77 -18.81 7.41 19.14
N ASP A 78 -18.50 6.38 18.34
CA ASP A 78 -17.72 5.24 18.83
C ASP A 78 -16.31 5.71 19.23
N VAL A 79 -15.71 6.64 18.48
CA VAL A 79 -14.41 7.22 18.82
C VAL A 79 -14.51 8.06 20.09
N GLU A 80 -15.50 8.94 20.23
CA GLU A 80 -15.75 9.75 21.44
C GLU A 80 -15.90 8.89 22.70
N ASP A 81 -16.70 7.83 22.62
CA ASP A 81 -16.94 6.89 23.73
C ASP A 81 -15.65 6.14 24.11
N LEU A 82 -14.83 5.73 23.13
CA LEU A 82 -13.53 5.10 23.37
C LEU A 82 -12.51 6.06 24.00
N LEU A 83 -12.41 7.31 23.51
CA LEU A 83 -11.51 8.31 24.08
C LEU A 83 -11.85 8.62 25.54
N THR A 84 -13.15 8.67 25.86
CA THR A 84 -13.64 8.78 27.23
C THR A 84 -13.23 7.57 28.08
N LEU A 85 -13.44 6.35 27.57
CA LEU A 85 -13.02 5.13 28.27
C LEU A 85 -11.50 5.08 28.50
N TYR A 86 -10.70 5.56 27.55
CA TYR A 86 -9.24 5.56 27.63
C TYR A 86 -8.68 6.73 28.48
N GLY A 87 -9.57 7.59 29.01
CA GLY A 87 -9.20 8.68 29.90
C GLY A 87 -8.45 9.82 29.19
N VAL A 88 -8.74 10.06 27.91
CA VAL A 88 -8.22 11.23 27.17
C VAL A 88 -9.06 12.44 27.58
N ALA A 89 -8.46 13.31 28.40
CA ALA A 89 -9.12 14.48 28.99
C ALA A 89 -8.69 15.81 28.37
N ASP A 90 -7.61 15.83 27.58
CA ASP A 90 -7.16 17.02 26.88
C ASP A 90 -8.03 17.25 25.63
N ASP A 91 -8.74 18.38 25.59
CA ASP A 91 -9.68 18.68 24.50
C ASP A 91 -8.97 18.80 23.14
N SER A 92 -7.73 19.31 23.11
CA SER A 92 -6.95 19.43 21.88
C SER A 92 -6.59 18.05 21.30
N GLU A 93 -6.18 17.10 22.15
CA GLU A 93 -5.90 15.72 21.73
C GLU A 93 -7.18 15.01 21.24
N ARG A 94 -8.31 15.24 21.94
CA ARG A 94 -9.61 14.69 21.51
C ARG A 94 -10.04 15.23 20.16
N ASP A 95 -9.98 16.54 19.97
CA ASP A 95 -10.37 17.20 18.72
C ASP A 95 -9.50 16.73 17.55
N ALA A 96 -8.20 16.53 17.77
CA ALA A 96 -7.28 15.99 16.77
C ALA A 96 -7.70 14.57 16.33
N LEU A 97 -8.00 13.67 17.28
CA LEU A 97 -8.39 12.29 16.98
C LEU A 97 -9.78 12.20 16.32
N LEU A 98 -10.71 13.08 16.69
CA LEU A 98 -12.03 13.16 16.05
C LEU A 98 -11.95 13.77 14.64
N GLY A 99 -11.09 14.77 14.44
CA GLY A 99 -10.74 15.29 13.12
C GLY A 99 -10.19 14.18 12.22
N LEU A 100 -9.25 13.40 12.74
CA LEU A 100 -8.68 12.25 12.03
C LEU A 100 -9.76 11.22 11.67
N ALA A 101 -10.71 10.93 12.57
CA ALA A 101 -11.82 10.02 12.30
C ALA A 101 -12.73 10.51 11.15
N LYS A 102 -12.99 11.82 11.09
CA LYS A 102 -13.79 12.42 10.01
C LYS A 102 -13.09 12.28 8.66
N GLU A 103 -11.80 12.57 8.61
CA GLU A 103 -11.00 12.46 7.39
C GLU A 103 -10.80 11.00 6.95
N ALA A 104 -10.65 10.08 7.90
CA ALA A 104 -10.49 8.63 7.68
C ALA A 104 -11.73 7.94 7.09
N ASN A 105 -12.88 8.62 7.10
CA ASN A 105 -14.12 8.15 6.50
C ASN A 105 -14.38 8.72 5.10
N VAL A 106 -13.53 9.61 4.60
CA VAL A 106 -13.67 10.16 3.25
C VAL A 106 -13.50 9.02 2.24
N ALA A 107 -14.50 8.84 1.37
CA ALA A 107 -14.48 7.81 0.34
C ALA A 107 -13.40 8.14 -0.70
N GLY A 108 -12.56 7.15 -1.02
CA GLY A 108 -11.59 7.29 -2.11
C GLY A 108 -12.23 7.21 -3.50
N TRP A 109 -11.50 7.69 -4.51
CA TRP A 109 -11.95 7.66 -5.91
C TRP A 109 -12.38 6.26 -6.38
N TRP A 110 -11.74 5.22 -5.83
CA TRP A 110 -11.97 3.81 -6.17
C TRP A 110 -13.34 3.29 -5.70
N HIS A 111 -14.07 4.02 -4.85
CA HIS A 111 -15.44 3.65 -4.47
C HIS A 111 -16.38 3.54 -5.68
N SER A 112 -16.11 4.31 -6.75
CA SER A 112 -16.83 4.20 -8.02
C SER A 112 -16.66 2.84 -8.72
N PHE A 113 -15.63 2.07 -8.36
CA PHE A 113 -15.33 0.74 -8.87
C PHE A 113 -15.71 -0.38 -7.87
N GLY A 114 -16.51 -0.07 -6.84
CA GLY A 114 -16.86 -1.02 -5.76
C GLY A 114 -17.57 -2.30 -6.24
N ASP A 115 -18.17 -2.29 -7.42
CA ASP A 115 -18.80 -3.44 -8.07
C ASP A 115 -17.80 -4.48 -8.61
N VAL A 116 -16.59 -4.04 -8.96
CA VAL A 116 -15.51 -4.90 -9.48
C VAL A 116 -14.34 -5.04 -8.51
N LEU A 117 -14.35 -4.31 -7.40
CA LEU A 117 -13.29 -4.29 -6.41
C LEU A 117 -13.59 -5.19 -5.22
N PRO A 118 -12.86 -6.30 -5.06
CA PRO A 118 -12.93 -7.06 -3.82
C PRO A 118 -12.55 -6.17 -2.63
N GLY A 119 -13.27 -6.31 -1.52
CA GLY A 119 -13.04 -5.47 -0.32
C GLY A 119 -11.60 -5.56 0.20
N TRP A 120 -10.95 -6.72 0.06
CA TRP A 120 -9.54 -6.90 0.44
C TRP A 120 -8.57 -6.10 -0.43
N PHE A 121 -8.94 -5.72 -1.66
CA PHE A 121 -8.09 -4.93 -2.57
C PHE A 121 -8.30 -3.42 -2.41
N GLN A 122 -9.46 -2.98 -1.93
CA GLN A 122 -9.75 -1.55 -1.70
C GLN A 122 -8.77 -0.92 -0.69
N THR A 123 -8.39 -1.68 0.34
CA THR A 123 -7.37 -1.24 1.31
C THR A 123 -6.03 -0.99 0.62
N TYR A 124 -5.59 -1.92 -0.24
CA TYR A 124 -4.34 -1.80 -0.98
C TYR A 124 -4.31 -0.54 -1.85
N ILE A 125 -5.37 -0.24 -2.62
CA ILE A 125 -5.40 0.97 -3.48
C ILE A 125 -5.22 2.25 -2.64
N GLY A 126 -5.82 2.28 -1.45
CA GLY A 126 -5.65 3.39 -0.55
C GLY A 126 -4.22 3.57 -0.04
N LEU A 127 -3.56 2.46 0.30
CA LEU A 127 -2.16 2.47 0.74
C LEU A 127 -1.21 2.79 -0.42
N GLU A 128 -1.44 2.22 -1.60
CA GLU A 128 -0.72 2.53 -2.84
C GLU A 128 -0.75 4.03 -3.13
N GLY A 129 -1.93 4.66 -3.04
CA GLY A 129 -2.09 6.09 -3.26
C GLY A 129 -1.54 7.01 -2.16
N ALA A 130 -1.10 6.46 -1.03
CA ALA A 130 -0.53 7.23 0.08
C ALA A 130 0.97 6.95 0.30
N ALA A 131 1.52 5.94 -0.38
CA ALA A 131 2.93 5.61 -0.29
C ALA A 131 3.81 6.72 -0.91
N SER A 132 4.97 6.95 -0.32
CA SER A 132 6.05 7.76 -0.89
C SER A 132 7.10 6.93 -1.63
N LEU A 133 7.19 5.64 -1.30
CA LEU A 133 8.00 4.64 -1.97
C LEU A 133 7.22 3.33 -2.06
N ILE A 134 7.18 2.76 -3.26
CA ILE A 134 6.58 1.47 -3.58
C ILE A 134 7.69 0.58 -4.11
N ARG A 135 7.98 -0.53 -3.43
CA ARG A 135 8.93 -1.55 -3.92
C ARG A 135 8.16 -2.81 -4.29
N ILE A 136 8.36 -3.33 -5.49
CA ILE A 136 7.62 -4.50 -5.98
C ILE A 136 8.57 -5.58 -6.48
N TYR A 137 8.21 -6.83 -6.18
CA TYR A 137 8.76 -8.00 -6.84
C TYR A 137 7.63 -8.78 -7.50
N GLU A 138 7.69 -8.94 -8.82
CA GLU A 138 6.67 -9.62 -9.62
C GLU A 138 7.23 -10.76 -10.44
N VAL A 139 6.54 -11.90 -10.41
CA VAL A 139 7.01 -13.16 -11.02
C VAL A 139 6.12 -13.60 -12.17
N GLN A 140 4.80 -13.41 -12.05
CA GLN A 140 3.84 -14.05 -12.93
C GLN A 140 3.50 -13.22 -14.17
N PHE A 141 3.34 -11.90 -14.00
CA PHE A 141 3.04 -10.94 -15.05
C PHE A 141 3.50 -9.54 -14.63
N VAL A 142 3.63 -8.62 -15.58
CA VAL A 142 4.05 -7.23 -15.30
C VAL A 142 3.07 -6.57 -14.33
N HIS A 143 3.56 -5.90 -13.28
CA HIS A 143 2.72 -5.24 -12.27
C HIS A 143 1.71 -4.26 -12.88
N GLY A 144 0.51 -4.17 -12.30
CA GLY A 144 -0.59 -3.34 -12.83
C GLY A 144 -0.27 -1.85 -13.01
N LEU A 145 0.70 -1.31 -12.26
CA LEU A 145 1.19 0.07 -12.41
C LEU A 145 2.08 0.30 -13.63
N LEU A 146 2.56 -0.77 -14.28
CA LEU A 146 3.49 -0.73 -15.41
C LEU A 146 2.88 -1.38 -16.66
N GLN A 147 1.57 -1.63 -16.69
CA GLN A 147 0.90 -2.30 -17.81
C GLN A 147 0.38 -1.29 -18.84
N THR A 148 0.55 -1.61 -20.11
CA THR A 148 -0.24 -1.01 -21.19
C THR A 148 -1.70 -1.48 -21.09
N GLU A 149 -2.64 -0.69 -21.63
CA GLU A 149 -4.07 -1.04 -21.64
C GLU A 149 -4.34 -2.40 -22.29
N SER A 150 -3.70 -2.69 -23.43
CA SER A 150 -3.90 -3.95 -24.15
C SER A 150 -3.36 -5.16 -23.39
N TYR A 151 -2.20 -5.02 -22.71
CA TYR A 151 -1.67 -6.05 -21.83
C TYR A 151 -2.56 -6.25 -20.60
N ALA A 152 -3.03 -5.16 -19.98
CA ALA A 152 -3.95 -5.21 -18.85
C ALA A 152 -5.24 -5.95 -19.21
N HIS A 153 -5.84 -5.65 -20.37
CA HIS A 153 -7.02 -6.35 -20.88
C HIS A 153 -6.74 -7.84 -21.06
N ALA A 154 -5.59 -8.21 -21.61
CA ALA A 154 -5.21 -9.60 -21.82
C ALA A 154 -5.03 -10.37 -20.49
N VAL A 155 -4.39 -9.74 -19.49
CA VAL A 155 -4.24 -10.29 -18.13
C VAL A 155 -5.61 -10.50 -17.46
N VAL A 156 -6.47 -9.48 -17.46
CA VAL A 156 -7.79 -9.54 -16.81
C VAL A 156 -8.66 -10.61 -17.46
N THR A 157 -8.72 -10.64 -18.79
CA THR A 157 -9.53 -11.61 -19.54
C THR A 157 -9.10 -13.05 -19.22
N ARG A 158 -7.80 -13.31 -19.13
CA ARG A 158 -7.29 -14.65 -18.78
C ARG A 158 -7.53 -15.04 -17.33
N GLY A 159 -7.43 -14.08 -16.40
CA GLY A 159 -7.72 -14.32 -14.98
C GLY A 159 -9.20 -14.53 -14.68
N MET A 160 -10.08 -14.09 -15.58
CA MET A 160 -11.53 -14.11 -15.40
C MET A 160 -12.25 -14.54 -16.69
N PRO A 161 -12.07 -15.80 -17.15
CA PRO A 161 -12.55 -16.25 -18.44
C PRO A 161 -14.08 -16.17 -18.60
N ASP A 162 -14.82 -16.25 -17.48
CA ASP A 162 -16.29 -16.23 -17.47
C ASP A 162 -16.87 -14.83 -17.16
N ALA A 163 -16.04 -13.81 -16.97
CA ALA A 163 -16.51 -12.47 -16.64
C ALA A 163 -17.11 -11.76 -17.86
N PRO A 164 -18.22 -11.01 -17.70
CA PRO A 164 -18.77 -10.18 -18.76
C PRO A 164 -17.78 -9.13 -19.24
N ARG A 165 -17.80 -8.80 -20.54
CA ARG A 165 -16.91 -7.78 -21.13
C ARG A 165 -16.94 -6.44 -20.39
N ALA A 166 -18.13 -5.99 -19.96
CA ALA A 166 -18.27 -4.75 -19.20
C ALA A 166 -17.53 -4.78 -17.86
N GLU A 167 -17.44 -5.94 -17.19
CA GLU A 167 -16.65 -6.11 -15.97
C GLU A 167 -15.15 -6.06 -16.28
N ILE A 168 -14.71 -6.72 -17.36
CA ILE A 168 -13.32 -6.67 -17.82
C ILE A 168 -12.90 -5.22 -18.12
N ASP A 169 -13.68 -4.50 -18.92
CA ASP A 169 -13.43 -3.11 -19.29
C ASP A 169 -13.32 -2.22 -18.03
N ARG A 170 -14.19 -2.43 -17.05
CA ARG A 170 -14.19 -1.67 -15.79
C ARG A 170 -12.97 -1.99 -14.90
N ARG A 171 -12.49 -3.23 -14.89
CA ARG A 171 -11.25 -3.64 -14.20
C ARG A 171 -9.99 -3.14 -14.89
N VAL A 172 -10.02 -2.97 -16.22
CA VAL A 172 -8.93 -2.33 -16.97
C VAL A 172 -8.91 -0.83 -16.68
N ALA A 173 -10.07 -0.17 -16.74
CA ALA A 173 -10.19 1.25 -16.39
C ALA A 173 -9.69 1.54 -14.97
N LEU A 174 -10.01 0.68 -14.00
CA LEU A 174 -9.46 0.76 -12.65
C LEU A 174 -7.92 0.74 -12.62
N ARG A 175 -7.28 -0.14 -13.40
CA ARG A 175 -5.81 -0.22 -13.47
C ARG A 175 -5.21 1.04 -14.06
N LEU A 176 -5.79 1.55 -15.16
CA LEU A 176 -5.34 2.80 -15.78
C LEU A 176 -5.52 4.00 -14.85
N GLU A 177 -6.60 4.03 -14.06
CA GLU A 177 -6.82 5.07 -13.06
C GLU A 177 -5.73 5.04 -11.97
N ARG A 178 -5.35 3.84 -11.49
CA ARG A 178 -4.27 3.67 -10.51
C ARG A 178 -2.92 4.18 -11.01
N GLN A 179 -2.61 3.97 -12.29
CA GLN A 179 -1.34 4.39 -12.89
C GLN A 179 -1.12 5.90 -12.85
N LYS A 180 -2.20 6.71 -12.77
CA LYS A 180 -2.09 8.17 -12.65
C LYS A 180 -1.31 8.62 -11.41
N THR A 181 -1.24 7.79 -10.37
CA THR A 181 -0.42 8.04 -9.18
C THR A 181 1.05 8.27 -9.53
N LEU A 182 1.58 7.56 -10.53
CA LEU A 182 3.00 7.63 -10.94
C LEU A 182 3.40 8.97 -11.60
N VAL A 183 2.42 9.75 -12.05
CA VAL A 183 2.64 11.06 -12.72
C VAL A 183 2.04 12.23 -11.94
N SER A 184 1.61 11.98 -10.70
CA SER A 184 1.07 13.02 -9.82
C SER A 184 2.18 13.90 -9.24
N GLU A 185 1.84 15.08 -8.72
CA GLU A 185 2.81 15.99 -8.05
C GLU A 185 3.51 15.33 -6.86
N ARG A 186 2.86 14.34 -6.23
CA ARG A 186 3.40 13.55 -5.13
C ARG A 186 3.58 12.09 -5.53
N ALA A 187 4.00 11.87 -6.78
CA ALA A 187 4.25 10.53 -7.28
C ALA A 187 5.22 9.79 -6.36
N PRO A 188 4.91 8.53 -5.99
CA PRO A 188 5.86 7.72 -5.24
C PRO A 188 7.08 7.42 -6.10
N HIS A 189 8.20 7.19 -5.44
CA HIS A 189 9.27 6.44 -6.08
C HIS A 189 8.81 5.00 -6.24
N LEU A 190 8.83 4.46 -7.46
CA LEU A 190 8.53 3.08 -7.76
C LEU A 190 9.83 2.34 -8.03
N HIS A 191 10.12 1.30 -7.26
CA HIS A 191 11.24 0.39 -7.51
C HIS A 191 10.70 -1.01 -7.80
N ALA A 192 10.78 -1.42 -9.05
CA ALA A 192 10.27 -2.69 -9.53
C ALA A 192 11.38 -3.63 -9.93
N VAL A 193 11.36 -4.84 -9.37
CA VAL A 193 12.11 -5.98 -9.88
C VAL A 193 11.12 -6.95 -10.50
N LEU A 194 11.23 -7.16 -11.82
CA LEU A 194 10.41 -8.12 -12.54
C LEU A 194 11.22 -9.39 -12.82
N ASP A 195 10.69 -10.55 -12.47
CA ASP A 195 11.25 -11.81 -12.95
C ASP A 195 11.11 -11.90 -14.47
N GLU A 196 12.12 -12.43 -15.15
CA GLU A 196 12.08 -12.64 -16.59
C GLU A 196 10.86 -13.48 -17.04
N ALA A 197 10.33 -14.37 -16.19
CA ALA A 197 9.11 -15.11 -16.45
C ALA A 197 7.90 -14.19 -16.68
N ALA A 198 7.80 -13.08 -15.96
CA ALA A 198 6.71 -12.10 -16.10
C ALA A 198 6.71 -11.43 -17.49
N LEU A 199 7.88 -11.36 -18.12
CA LEU A 199 8.11 -10.75 -19.43
C LEU A 199 7.97 -11.75 -20.57
N ARG A 200 8.28 -13.03 -20.34
CA ARG A 200 8.22 -14.09 -21.36
C ARG A 200 6.86 -14.79 -21.43
N ARG A 201 6.07 -14.79 -20.36
CA ARG A 201 4.76 -15.46 -20.35
C ARG A 201 3.77 -14.71 -21.28
N PRO A 202 3.18 -15.38 -22.30
CA PRO A 202 2.31 -14.71 -23.26
C PRO A 202 0.93 -14.46 -22.66
N TYR A 203 0.64 -13.21 -22.31
CA TYR A 203 -0.70 -12.78 -21.91
C TYR A 203 -1.53 -12.31 -23.10
N GLY A 204 -0.93 -11.63 -24.07
CA GLY A 204 -1.54 -11.25 -25.34
C GLY A 204 -0.88 -11.91 -26.54
N ASP A 205 -1.18 -11.40 -27.73
CA ASP A 205 -0.44 -11.74 -28.94
C ASP A 205 0.94 -11.05 -28.97
N ARG A 206 1.71 -11.31 -30.04
CA ARG A 206 3.03 -10.71 -30.26
C ARG A 206 2.99 -9.17 -30.21
N ALA A 207 1.97 -8.54 -30.79
CA ALA A 207 1.88 -7.09 -30.82
C ALA A 207 1.66 -6.51 -29.41
N VAL A 208 0.79 -7.14 -28.61
CA VAL A 208 0.56 -6.77 -27.21
C VAL A 208 1.84 -6.92 -26.39
N MET A 209 2.56 -8.03 -26.53
CA MET A 209 3.80 -8.27 -25.79
C MET A 209 4.89 -7.27 -26.19
N GLN A 210 5.05 -6.99 -27.49
CA GLN A 210 6.02 -5.99 -27.97
C GLN A 210 5.69 -4.57 -27.49
N ALA A 211 4.41 -4.19 -27.51
CA ALA A 211 3.97 -2.90 -26.97
C ALA A 211 4.26 -2.78 -25.47
N GLN A 212 4.02 -3.86 -24.71
CA GLN A 212 4.33 -3.90 -23.28
C GLN A 212 5.83 -3.75 -22.99
N LEU A 213 6.70 -4.43 -23.73
CA LEU A 213 8.15 -4.30 -23.55
C LEU A 213 8.67 -2.91 -23.92
N ARG A 214 8.15 -2.29 -25.00
CA ARG A 214 8.49 -0.91 -25.36
C ARG A 214 8.07 0.07 -24.27
N HIS A 215 6.86 -0.10 -23.74
CA HIS A 215 6.37 0.71 -22.64
C HIS A 215 7.26 0.59 -21.39
N LEU A 216 7.70 -0.62 -21.04
CA LEU A 216 8.63 -0.83 -19.92
C LEU A 216 9.98 -0.12 -20.11
N ILE A 217 10.51 -0.12 -21.34
CA ILE A 217 11.73 0.63 -21.66
C ILE A 217 11.47 2.13 -21.46
N GLU A 218 10.38 2.67 -22.00
CA GLU A 218 10.02 4.09 -21.88
C GLU A 218 9.84 4.53 -20.42
N VAL A 219 9.05 3.81 -19.62
CA VAL A 219 8.80 4.19 -18.22
C VAL A 219 10.03 4.03 -17.33
N SER A 220 10.97 3.14 -17.68
CA SER A 220 12.24 2.98 -16.96
C SER A 220 13.20 4.17 -17.10
N GLU A 221 12.90 5.13 -18.00
CA GLU A 221 13.64 6.38 -18.13
C GLU A 221 13.11 7.47 -17.19
N HIS A 222 11.96 7.26 -16.56
CA HIS A 222 11.38 8.23 -15.63
C HIS A 222 12.16 8.27 -14.31
N PRO A 223 12.52 9.45 -13.78
CA PRO A 223 13.40 9.56 -12.61
C PRO A 223 12.81 9.01 -11.31
N SER A 224 11.49 8.92 -11.20
CA SER A 224 10.83 8.27 -10.04
C SER A 224 10.64 6.77 -10.21
N ILE A 225 11.10 6.16 -11.31
CA ILE A 225 10.92 4.73 -11.59
C ILE A 225 12.28 4.06 -11.75
N THR A 226 12.59 3.15 -10.82
CA THR A 226 13.69 2.20 -10.94
C THR A 226 13.11 0.87 -11.40
N LEU A 227 13.37 0.47 -12.64
CA LEU A 227 12.97 -0.83 -13.16
C LEU A 227 14.19 -1.71 -13.35
N GLN A 228 14.15 -2.92 -12.78
CA GLN A 228 15.15 -3.96 -12.93
C GLN A 228 14.47 -5.29 -13.32
N VAL A 229 15.24 -6.17 -13.96
CA VAL A 229 14.77 -7.50 -14.35
C VAL A 229 15.66 -8.57 -13.74
N MET A 230 15.09 -9.52 -13.00
CA MET A 230 15.79 -10.71 -12.52
C MET A 230 15.87 -11.74 -13.66
N PRO A 231 17.06 -11.98 -14.26
CA PRO A 231 17.18 -12.84 -15.43
C PRO A 231 17.26 -14.31 -15.05
N PHE A 232 16.77 -15.20 -15.92
CA PHE A 232 16.89 -16.65 -15.72
C PHE A 232 18.34 -17.14 -15.63
N SER A 233 19.28 -16.42 -16.24
CA SER A 233 20.71 -16.74 -16.16
C SER A 233 21.30 -16.58 -14.77
N PHE A 234 20.65 -15.82 -13.88
CA PHE A 234 21.09 -15.68 -12.48
C PHE A 234 20.85 -16.98 -11.69
N GLY A 235 19.70 -17.65 -11.92
CA GLY A 235 19.30 -18.87 -11.22
C GLY A 235 18.54 -18.58 -9.93
N GLY A 236 18.71 -19.44 -8.92
CA GLY A 236 18.03 -19.28 -7.63
C GLY A 236 18.46 -18.01 -6.90
N HIS A 237 17.50 -17.29 -6.30
CA HIS A 237 17.68 -15.96 -5.72
C HIS A 237 16.78 -15.76 -4.49
N ALA A 238 16.95 -14.66 -3.75
CA ALA A 238 16.22 -14.43 -2.48
C ALA A 238 14.68 -14.38 -2.58
N GLY A 239 14.10 -14.08 -3.75
CA GLY A 239 12.66 -13.97 -3.99
C GLY A 239 11.86 -15.30 -4.10
N GLU A 240 12.33 -16.42 -3.55
CA GLU A 240 11.68 -17.74 -3.72
C GLU A 240 10.25 -17.82 -3.18
N SER A 241 9.89 -16.95 -2.22
CA SER A 241 8.58 -16.94 -1.57
C SER A 241 7.45 -16.38 -2.45
N GLY A 242 7.79 -15.87 -3.64
CA GLY A 242 6.83 -15.31 -4.59
C GLY A 242 6.74 -13.79 -4.51
N THR A 243 5.66 -13.26 -5.08
CA THR A 243 5.48 -11.82 -5.29
C THR A 243 5.12 -11.09 -4.00
N PHE A 244 5.55 -9.84 -3.90
CA PHE A 244 5.19 -8.96 -2.79
C PHE A 244 5.31 -7.49 -3.19
N THR A 245 4.58 -6.63 -2.49
CA THR A 245 4.72 -5.17 -2.58
C THR A 245 5.03 -4.61 -1.20
N MET A 246 6.04 -3.75 -1.11
CA MET A 246 6.34 -2.97 0.09
C MET A 246 5.91 -1.52 -0.12
N LEU A 247 5.18 -0.99 0.86
CA LEU A 247 4.64 0.36 0.85
C LEU A 247 5.25 1.12 2.02
N ARG A 248 5.99 2.19 1.71
CA ARG A 248 6.56 3.12 2.68
C ARG A 248 5.84 4.44 2.62
N PHE A 249 5.50 4.99 3.78
CA PHE A 249 4.70 6.19 3.92
C PHE A 249 5.57 7.39 4.32
N PRO A 250 5.18 8.63 3.96
CA PRO A 250 5.91 9.82 4.38
C PRO A 250 5.80 10.08 5.89
N GLU A 251 4.76 9.57 6.56
CA GLU A 251 4.56 9.72 8.00
C GLU A 251 5.50 8.80 8.79
N SER A 252 6.38 9.37 9.61
CA SER A 252 7.37 8.62 10.42
C SER A 252 6.77 7.65 11.43
N ASP A 253 5.53 7.88 11.84
CA ASP A 253 4.82 7.07 12.83
C ASP A 253 4.12 5.85 12.22
N LEU A 254 4.15 5.72 10.89
CA LEU A 254 3.64 4.55 10.19
C LEU A 254 4.76 3.57 9.92
N SER A 255 4.55 2.32 10.34
CA SER A 255 5.35 1.21 9.86
C SER A 255 5.12 1.04 8.35
N ASP A 256 6.19 0.66 7.64
CA ASP A 256 6.08 0.14 6.29
C ASP A 256 5.16 -1.09 6.28
N ILE A 257 4.43 -1.27 5.18
CA ILE A 257 3.48 -2.37 5.01
C ILE A 257 3.94 -3.28 3.87
N VAL A 258 4.00 -4.58 4.13
CA VAL A 258 4.14 -5.60 3.08
C VAL A 258 2.76 -6.12 2.71
N TYR A 259 2.42 -6.01 1.43
CA TYR A 259 1.22 -6.56 0.82
C TYR A 259 1.56 -7.86 0.07
N LEU A 260 0.82 -8.92 0.40
CA LEU A 260 0.89 -10.23 -0.26
C LEU A 260 -0.48 -10.57 -0.82
N GLU A 261 -0.60 -10.56 -2.15
CA GLU A 261 -1.84 -10.93 -2.84
C GLU A 261 -2.01 -12.44 -2.86
N GLN A 262 -3.23 -12.90 -2.62
CA GLN A 262 -3.64 -14.29 -2.76
C GLN A 262 -4.89 -14.35 -3.65
N LEU A 263 -5.23 -15.54 -4.13
CA LEU A 263 -6.32 -15.71 -5.09
C LEU A 263 -7.66 -15.08 -4.66
N THR A 264 -7.98 -15.13 -3.35
CA THR A 264 -9.26 -14.68 -2.81
C THR A 264 -9.12 -13.73 -1.61
N SER A 265 -7.90 -13.37 -1.25
CA SER A 265 -7.56 -12.61 -0.05
C SER A 265 -6.22 -11.88 -0.22
N ALA A 266 -5.84 -11.12 0.79
CA ALA A 266 -4.49 -10.57 0.88
C ALA A 266 -4.03 -10.51 2.33
N LEU A 267 -2.72 -10.57 2.53
CA LEU A 267 -2.08 -10.29 3.82
C LEU A 267 -1.45 -8.91 3.78
N TYR A 268 -1.56 -8.22 4.92
CA TYR A 268 -0.93 -6.93 5.18
C TYR A 268 -0.07 -7.10 6.42
N LEU A 269 1.24 -7.15 6.24
CA LEU A 269 2.21 -7.32 7.32
C LEU A 269 2.78 -5.96 7.69
N ASP A 270 2.72 -5.62 8.97
CA ASP A 270 3.15 -4.34 9.54
C ASP A 270 4.06 -4.51 10.77
N LYS A 271 4.36 -5.76 11.16
CA LYS A 271 5.30 -6.04 12.25
C LYS A 271 6.73 -5.83 11.78
N ARG A 272 7.50 -5.13 12.60
CA ARG A 272 8.89 -4.74 12.30
C ARG A 272 9.75 -5.93 11.86
N GLU A 273 9.64 -7.08 12.54
CA GLU A 273 10.45 -8.26 12.24
C GLU A 273 10.07 -8.92 10.91
N GLU A 274 8.78 -8.92 10.56
CA GLU A 274 8.27 -9.43 9.29
C GLU A 274 8.69 -8.50 8.14
N VAL A 275 8.44 -7.21 8.28
CA VAL A 275 8.83 -6.18 7.29
C VAL A 275 10.33 -6.22 7.02
N ALA A 276 11.16 -6.27 8.07
CA ALA A 276 12.62 -6.31 7.91
C ALA A 276 13.13 -7.55 7.16
N GLN A 277 12.40 -8.67 7.18
CA GLN A 277 12.73 -9.83 6.36
C GLN A 277 12.51 -9.54 4.88
N TYR A 278 11.38 -8.94 4.51
CA TYR A 278 11.09 -8.55 3.13
C TYR A 278 12.02 -7.44 2.63
N GLU A 279 12.42 -6.50 3.48
CA GLU A 279 13.42 -5.48 3.12
C GLU A 279 14.74 -6.12 2.66
N ARG A 280 15.26 -7.08 3.44
CA ARG A 280 16.48 -7.82 3.09
C ARG A 280 16.35 -8.63 1.81
N VAL A 281 15.17 -9.21 1.56
CA VAL A 281 14.91 -9.93 0.30
C VAL A 281 14.90 -8.94 -0.87
N MET A 282 14.25 -7.79 -0.73
CA MET A 282 14.17 -6.78 -1.77
C MET A 282 15.53 -6.13 -2.06
N GLU A 283 16.37 -5.92 -1.04
CA GLU A 283 17.76 -5.49 -1.19
C GLU A 283 18.57 -6.48 -2.03
N ARG A 284 18.52 -7.78 -1.69
CA ARG A 284 19.19 -8.82 -2.47
C ARG A 284 18.69 -8.90 -3.91
N LEU A 285 17.37 -8.86 -4.11
CA LEU A 285 16.78 -8.83 -5.46
C LEU A 285 17.27 -7.63 -6.28
N THR A 286 17.46 -6.48 -5.63
CA THR A 286 17.99 -5.26 -6.26
C THR A 286 19.46 -5.43 -6.65
N GLU A 287 20.27 -5.95 -5.74
CA GLU A 287 21.72 -6.16 -5.91
C GLU A 287 22.04 -7.24 -6.96
N ASP A 288 21.24 -8.30 -6.97
CA ASP A 288 21.39 -9.47 -7.85
C ASP A 288 20.87 -9.20 -9.28
N SER A 289 19.97 -8.22 -9.44
CA SER A 289 19.44 -7.84 -10.74
C SER A 289 20.40 -6.87 -11.46
N PRO A 290 20.52 -6.95 -12.80
CA PRO A 290 21.21 -5.94 -13.60
C PRO A 290 20.72 -4.53 -13.27
N ASP A 291 21.60 -3.56 -13.42
CA ASP A 291 21.25 -2.16 -13.15
C ASP A 291 20.15 -1.67 -14.13
N PRO A 292 19.55 -0.48 -13.92
CA PRO A 292 18.49 0.00 -14.81
C PRO A 292 18.91 0.16 -16.28
N ALA A 293 20.19 0.43 -16.57
CA ALA A 293 20.68 0.52 -17.95
C ALA A 293 20.81 -0.85 -18.60
N GLU A 294 21.42 -1.81 -17.91
CA GLU A 294 21.53 -3.20 -18.35
C GLU A 294 20.16 -3.86 -18.48
N THR A 295 19.23 -3.52 -17.60
CA THR A 295 17.83 -3.95 -17.67
C THR A 295 17.17 -3.48 -18.97
N ARG A 296 17.39 -2.22 -19.39
CA ARG A 296 16.87 -1.75 -20.69
C ARG A 296 17.45 -2.52 -21.86
N ASP A 297 18.72 -2.89 -21.81
CA ASP A 297 19.35 -3.72 -22.84
C ASP A 297 18.76 -5.13 -22.89
N LEU A 298 18.51 -5.74 -21.73
CA LEU A 298 17.80 -7.01 -21.63
C LEU A 298 16.39 -6.92 -22.24
N LEU A 299 15.62 -5.88 -21.91
CA LEU A 299 14.28 -5.65 -22.48
C LEU A 299 14.32 -5.47 -24.00
N ARG A 300 15.31 -4.74 -24.53
CA ARG A 300 15.53 -4.61 -25.98
C ARG A 300 15.86 -5.95 -26.63
N GLY A 301 16.67 -6.78 -25.96
CA GLY A 301 16.96 -8.14 -26.39
C GLY A 301 15.71 -9.01 -26.47
N LEU A 302 14.87 -9.01 -25.42
CA LEU A 302 13.59 -9.73 -25.42
C LEU A 302 12.66 -9.25 -26.55
N LEU A 303 12.61 -7.95 -26.82
CA LEU A 303 11.78 -7.38 -27.90
C LEU A 303 12.15 -7.91 -29.29
N GLN A 304 13.40 -8.30 -29.51
CA GLN A 304 13.85 -8.88 -30.78
C GLN A 304 13.48 -10.36 -30.92
N LEU A 305 13.24 -11.05 -29.81
CA LEU A 305 12.91 -12.48 -29.77
C LEU A 305 11.42 -12.77 -29.91
N ILE A 306 10.55 -11.80 -29.58
CA ILE A 306 9.09 -11.92 -29.71
C ILE A 306 8.68 -11.62 -31.13
#